data_AF-A0A239PFE1-F1
#
_entry.id   AF-A0A239PFE1-F1
#
_cell.length_a   1.000
_cell.length_b   1.000
_cell.length_c   1.000
_cell.angle_alpha   90.00
_cell.angle_beta   90.00
_cell.angle_gamma   90.00
#
_symmetry.space_group_name_H-M   'P 1'
#
loop_
_entity.id
_entity.type
_entity.pdbx_description
1 polymer ?
#
loop_
_entity_poly.entity_id
_entity_poly.type
_entity_poly.pdbx_seq_one_letter_code
_entity_poly.pdbx_strand_id
1 'polypeptide(L)'
;MGGQISWYNRTVSVAAEVDDWTPEQWVWTYAEFAAFAGDRKISQKGIWAREGTARETFPLGDTNLVGGVNRIRIILCRDSGPHIQPHQNGFFRECGPHGNHHHPW
;
A
#
# COMPACT_ATOMS: atom_id res chain seq x y z
N MET A 1 11.17 6.77 2.56
CA MET A 1 9.74 6.83 2.95
C MET A 1 9.54 7.94 3.97
N GLY A 2 8.71 8.90 3.61
CA GLY A 2 8.23 9.98 4.49
C GLY A 2 6.73 10.15 4.29
N GLY A 3 6.08 10.91 5.16
CA GLY A 3 4.66 11.20 4.98
C GLY A 3 3.99 11.80 6.21
N GLN A 4 2.77 12.28 6.00
CA GLN A 4 1.92 12.85 7.03
C GLN A 4 0.54 12.19 6.98
N ILE A 5 0.00 11.88 8.16
CA ILE A 5 -1.38 11.43 8.33
C ILE A 5 -2.14 12.52 9.08
N SER A 6 -3.18 13.05 8.45
CA SER A 6 -4.10 14.00 9.05
C SER A 6 -5.42 13.32 9.33
N TRP A 7 -5.81 13.27 10.61
CA TRP A 7 -7.03 12.61 11.07
C TRP A 7 -8.22 13.56 11.01
N TYR A 8 -9.35 13.07 10.50
CA TYR A 8 -10.64 13.72 10.58
C TYR A 8 -11.63 12.82 11.33
N ASN A 9 -12.85 13.31 11.55
CA ASN A 9 -13.87 12.58 12.31
C ASN A 9 -14.15 11.18 11.76
N ARG A 10 -14.18 11.00 10.43
CA ARG A 10 -14.54 9.71 9.79
C ARG A 10 -13.57 9.24 8.71
N THR A 11 -12.61 10.06 8.36
CA THR A 11 -11.64 9.81 7.29
C THR A 11 -10.27 10.26 7.76
N VAL A 12 -9.25 9.90 6.99
CA VAL A 12 -7.90 10.46 7.12
C VAL A 12 -7.45 10.96 5.75
N SER A 13 -6.57 11.95 5.72
CA SER A 13 -5.77 12.28 4.54
C SER A 13 -4.36 11.77 4.76
N VAL A 14 -3.83 11.03 3.80
CA VAL A 14 -2.47 10.51 3.80
C VAL A 14 -1.70 11.22 2.71
N ALA A 15 -0.64 11.94 3.09
CA ALA A 15 0.40 12.39 2.18
C ALA A 15 1.57 11.42 2.32
N ALA A 16 1.87 10.67 1.27
CA ALA A 16 2.85 9.59 1.31
C ALA A 16 3.94 9.75 0.25
N GLU A 17 5.15 9.38 0.65
CA GLU A 17 6.34 9.37 -0.19
C GLU A 17 6.98 7.98 -0.16
N VAL A 18 7.04 7.31 -1.31
CA VAL A 18 7.66 6.00 -1.49
C VAL A 18 8.87 6.18 -2.39
N ASP A 19 10.04 5.76 -1.90
CA ASP A 19 11.31 5.88 -2.62
C ASP A 19 11.79 4.51 -3.06
N ASP A 20 12.16 4.40 -4.33
CA ASP A 20 12.93 3.27 -4.86
C ASP A 20 14.21 3.79 -5.51
N TRP A 21 15.32 3.72 -4.77
CA TRP A 21 16.66 4.14 -5.23
C TRP A 21 17.48 3.02 -5.82
N THR A 22 16.83 1.94 -6.24
CA THR A 22 17.55 0.76 -6.68
C THR A 22 17.85 0.88 -8.18
N PRO A 23 19.10 0.64 -8.60
CA PRO A 23 19.49 0.76 -10.01
C PRO A 23 18.97 -0.41 -10.86
N GLU A 24 18.20 -1.32 -10.26
CA GLU A 24 17.69 -2.53 -10.90
C GLU A 24 16.34 -2.26 -11.54
N GLN A 25 16.29 -2.25 -12.87
CA GLN A 25 15.08 -1.92 -13.64
C GLN A 25 13.88 -2.86 -13.43
N TRP A 26 14.07 -3.98 -12.72
CA TRP A 26 13.05 -5.00 -12.48
C TRP A 26 12.55 -5.04 -11.03
N VAL A 27 12.95 -4.05 -10.24
CA VAL A 27 12.56 -3.92 -8.84
C VAL A 27 11.65 -2.72 -8.69
N TRP A 28 10.58 -2.92 -7.93
CA TRP A 28 9.69 -1.85 -7.51
C TRP A 28 9.47 -1.88 -6.00
N THR A 29 9.22 -0.70 -5.45
CA THR A 29 8.84 -0.51 -4.07
C THR A 29 7.38 -0.14 -4.02
N TYR A 30 6.59 -0.91 -3.31
CA TYR A 30 5.15 -0.76 -3.17
C TYR A 30 4.77 -0.49 -1.72
N ALA A 31 3.90 0.47 -1.49
CA ALA A 31 3.31 0.72 -0.18
C ALA A 31 1.78 0.61 -0.25
N GLU A 32 1.20 -0.29 0.57
CA GLU A 32 -0.23 -0.35 0.82
C GLU A 32 -0.57 0.43 2.09
N PHE A 33 -1.56 1.31 1.99
CA PHE A 33 -2.14 2.05 3.11
C PHE A 33 -3.58 1.59 3.27
N ALA A 34 -3.92 1.09 4.45
CA ALA A 34 -5.23 0.55 4.77
C ALA A 34 -5.81 1.21 6.02
N ALA A 35 -7.05 1.69 5.93
CA ALA A 35 -7.80 2.24 7.05
C ALA A 35 -8.75 1.20 7.66
N PHE A 36 -8.86 1.23 8.98
CA PHE A 36 -9.66 0.30 9.77
C PHE A 36 -10.63 1.02 10.70
N ALA A 37 -11.74 0.33 10.99
CA ALA A 37 -12.73 0.66 12.01
C ALA A 37 -12.93 -0.57 12.91
N GLY A 38 -12.34 -0.52 14.11
CA GLY A 38 -12.12 -1.72 14.91
C GLY A 38 -11.20 -2.70 14.17
N ASP A 39 -11.65 -3.94 13.99
CA ASP A 39 -10.92 -4.98 13.27
C ASP A 39 -11.22 -5.02 11.77
N ARG A 40 -12.21 -4.25 11.31
CA ARG A 40 -12.63 -4.24 9.91
C ARG A 40 -11.80 -3.26 9.08
N LYS A 41 -11.19 -3.74 7.99
CA LYS A 41 -10.66 -2.87 6.93
C LYS A 41 -11.81 -2.21 6.17
N ILE A 42 -11.76 -0.89 6.02
CA ILE A 42 -12.82 -0.10 5.38
C ILE A 42 -12.39 0.59 4.08
N SER A 43 -11.10 0.85 3.92
CA SER A 43 -10.56 1.55 2.74
C SER A 43 -9.09 1.21 2.57
N GLN A 44 -8.59 1.29 1.33
CA GLN A 44 -7.18 1.08 1.04
C GLN A 44 -6.73 1.80 -0.23
N LYS A 45 -5.43 2.06 -0.31
CA LYS A 45 -4.76 2.63 -1.48
C LYS A 45 -3.31 2.13 -1.54
N GLY A 46 -2.86 1.82 -2.75
CA GLY A 46 -1.46 1.49 -3.04
C GLY A 46 -0.74 2.62 -3.75
N ILE A 47 0.55 2.79 -3.46
CA ILE A 47 1.49 3.65 -4.19
C ILE A 47 2.69 2.80 -4.56
N TRP A 48 3.25 3.03 -5.74
CA TRP A 48 4.38 2.29 -6.28
C TRP A 48 5.43 3.28 -6.78
N ALA A 49 6.68 2.99 -6.48
CA ALA A 49 7.84 3.73 -6.97
C ALA A 49 8.75 2.77 -7.74
N ARG A 50 9.27 3.26 -8.86
CA ARG A 50 10.30 2.60 -9.66
C ARG A 50 11.29 3.67 -10.08
N GLU A 51 12.57 3.44 -9.80
CA GLU A 51 13.67 4.32 -10.22
C GLU A 51 13.39 5.80 -9.86
N GLY A 52 13.15 6.06 -8.59
CA GLY A 52 12.87 7.40 -8.06
C GLY A 52 11.82 7.40 -6.95
N THR A 53 11.16 8.54 -6.78
CA THR A 53 10.20 8.77 -5.70
C THR A 53 8.78 8.95 -6.23
N ALA A 54 7.84 8.18 -5.68
CA ALA A 54 6.40 8.41 -5.85
C ALA A 54 5.84 9.22 -4.68
N ARG A 55 5.08 10.28 -4.97
CA ARG A 55 4.40 11.12 -3.97
C ARG A 55 2.93 11.23 -4.31
N GLU A 56 2.07 10.84 -3.38
CA GLU A 56 0.62 11.00 -3.53
C GLU A 56 -0.02 11.48 -2.23
N THR A 57 -1.07 12.29 -2.37
CA THR A 57 -1.98 12.64 -1.28
C THR A 57 -3.37 12.08 -1.59
N PHE A 58 -3.93 11.28 -0.70
CA PHE A 58 -5.22 10.63 -0.89
C PHE A 58 -6.00 10.47 0.41
N PRO A 59 -7.34 10.48 0.35
CA PRO A 59 -8.16 10.15 1.50
C PRO A 59 -8.22 8.63 1.72
N LEU A 60 -8.33 8.21 2.98
CA LEU A 60 -8.79 6.88 3.36
C LEU A 60 -9.94 6.99 4.36
N GLY A 61 -10.84 6.01 4.32
CA GLY A 61 -12.00 5.91 5.20
C GLY A 61 -13.31 6.03 4.46
N ASP A 62 -14.39 6.23 5.21
CA ASP A 62 -15.76 6.33 4.70
C ASP A 62 -16.49 7.44 5.46
N THR A 63 -16.99 8.44 4.73
CA THR A 63 -17.68 9.61 5.29
C THR A 63 -19.00 9.26 5.98
N ASN A 64 -19.55 8.08 5.69
CA ASN A 64 -20.79 7.56 6.29
C ASN A 64 -20.53 6.62 7.48
N LEU A 65 -19.27 6.30 7.79
CA LEU A 65 -18.95 5.39 8.88
C LEU A 65 -19.19 6.03 10.25
N VAL A 66 -20.03 5.40 11.06
CA VAL A 66 -20.22 5.76 12.47
C VAL A 66 -19.04 5.22 13.30
N GLY A 67 -18.39 6.08 14.09
CA GLY A 67 -17.21 5.73 14.88
C GLY A 67 -15.86 5.98 14.20
N GLY A 68 -15.87 6.21 12.87
CA GLY A 68 -14.71 6.67 12.11
C GLY A 68 -13.55 5.67 12.00
N VAL A 69 -12.46 6.14 11.40
CA VAL A 69 -11.20 5.38 11.30
C VAL A 69 -10.52 5.39 12.67
N ASN A 70 -10.16 4.22 13.21
CA ASN A 70 -9.41 4.13 14.46
C ASN A 70 -7.96 3.68 14.27
N ARG A 71 -7.60 3.14 13.09
CA ARG A 71 -6.24 2.65 12.81
C ARG A 71 -5.91 2.73 11.33
N ILE A 72 -4.67 3.08 11.03
CA ILE A 72 -4.06 2.92 9.71
C ILE A 72 -3.00 1.82 9.81
N ARG A 73 -3.01 0.87 8.88
CA ARG A 73 -1.92 -0.06 8.65
C ARG A 73 -1.22 0.35 7.37
N ILE A 74 0.10 0.42 7.43
CA ILE A 74 0.95 0.67 6.27
C ILE A 74 1.83 -0.55 6.10
N ILE A 75 1.89 -1.09 4.90
CA ILE A 75 2.77 -2.21 4.59
C ILE A 75 3.64 -1.82 3.40
N LEU A 76 4.95 -1.92 3.57
CA LEU A 76 5.94 -1.61 2.54
C LEU A 76 6.54 -2.92 2.03
N CYS A 77 6.43 -3.16 0.73
CA CYS A 77 7.02 -4.31 0.07
C CYS A 77 8.03 -3.84 -0.97
N ARG A 78 9.06 -4.65 -1.17
CA ARG A 78 9.96 -4.55 -2.31
C ARG A 78 9.84 -5.86 -3.07
N ASP A 79 9.57 -5.77 -4.36
CA ASP A 79 9.37 -6.94 -5.20
C ASP A 79 10.34 -6.89 -6.39
N SER A 80 11.04 -8.01 -6.59
CA SER A 80 12.11 -8.23 -7.55
C SER A 80 11.75 -9.47 -8.37
N GLY A 81 10.91 -9.29 -9.39
CA GLY A 81 10.42 -10.42 -10.18
C GLY A 81 9.96 -10.05 -11.59
N PRO A 82 10.09 -10.97 -12.58
CA PRO A 82 9.64 -10.72 -13.94
C PRO A 82 8.11 -10.69 -13.98
N HIS A 83 7.57 -9.48 -13.98
CA HIS A 83 6.24 -9.07 -14.45
C HIS A 83 5.25 -10.20 -14.84
N ILE A 84 4.24 -10.48 -13.99
CA ILE A 84 3.00 -11.16 -14.43
C ILE A 84 1.77 -10.49 -13.80
N GLN A 85 1.13 -9.65 -14.62
CA GLN A 85 -0.30 -9.29 -14.73
C GLN A 85 -1.17 -8.93 -13.49
N PRO A 86 -2.11 -7.98 -13.66
CA PRO A 86 -2.99 -7.49 -12.60
C PRO A 86 -4.12 -8.49 -12.39
N HIS A 87 -4.16 -9.21 -11.27
CA HIS A 87 -5.25 -10.17 -11.07
C HIS A 87 -5.90 -10.14 -9.68
N GLN A 88 -7.19 -9.77 -9.77
CA GLN A 88 -8.37 -10.13 -8.99
C GLN A 88 -8.88 -9.17 -7.91
N ASN A 89 -10.00 -8.50 -8.24
CA ASN A 89 -10.86 -7.75 -7.34
C ASN A 89 -11.19 -8.56 -6.09
N GLY A 90 -10.91 -7.99 -4.92
CA GLY A 90 -11.39 -8.50 -3.64
C GLY A 90 -10.35 -9.21 -2.77
N PHE A 91 -9.14 -9.47 -3.26
CA PHE A 91 -8.03 -9.96 -2.43
C PHE A 91 -7.03 -8.86 -2.20
N PHE A 92 -7.06 -8.33 -0.98
CA PHE A 92 -6.09 -7.35 -0.54
C PHE A 92 -4.74 -8.07 -0.31
N ARG A 93 -3.76 -7.90 -1.22
CA ARG A 93 -2.41 -8.42 -0.95
C ARG A 93 -1.76 -7.55 0.11
N GLU A 94 -1.70 -8.09 1.32
CA GLU A 94 -0.62 -7.72 2.24
C GLU A 94 0.74 -7.96 1.56
N CYS A 95 1.83 -7.36 2.06
CA CYS A 95 3.18 -7.77 1.67
C CYS A 95 3.43 -9.23 2.03
N GLY A 96 2.90 -10.14 1.23
CA GLY A 96 3.21 -11.55 1.27
C GLY A 96 4.48 -11.76 0.46
N PRO A 97 5.41 -12.61 0.92
CA PRO A 97 6.46 -13.09 0.05
C PRO A 97 5.79 -13.69 -1.19
N HIS A 98 6.17 -13.24 -2.38
CA HIS A 98 6.09 -14.11 -3.53
C HIS A 98 6.95 -15.30 -3.16
N GLY A 99 6.32 -16.39 -2.73
CA GLY A 99 7.02 -17.60 -2.37
C GLY A 99 7.96 -17.92 -3.52
N ASN A 100 9.24 -18.12 -3.19
CA ASN A 100 10.18 -18.75 -4.11
C ASN A 100 9.51 -20.04 -4.60
N HIS A 101 8.89 -20.00 -5.78
CA HIS A 101 8.67 -21.19 -6.56
C HIS A 101 10.07 -21.62 -6.97
N HIS A 102 10.71 -22.39 -6.08
CA HIS A 102 11.73 -23.34 -6.47
C HIS A 102 11.17 -24.12 -7.65
N HIS A 103 11.60 -23.75 -8.85
CA HIS A 103 11.50 -24.65 -9.99
C HIS A 103 12.49 -25.78 -9.73
N PRO A 104 12.05 -27.04 -9.59
CA PRO A 104 12.95 -28.16 -9.71
C PRO A 104 13.26 -28.32 -11.21
N TRP A 105 14.50 -28.05 -11.59
CA TRP A 105 15.14 -28.70 -12.73
C TRP A 105 16.47 -29.26 -12.25
#